data_AF-A0A924T962-F1
#
_entry.id   AF-A0A924T962-F1
#
_cell.length_a   1.000
_cell.length_b   1.000
_cell.length_c   1.000
_cell.angle_alpha   90.00
_cell.angle_beta   90.00
_cell.angle_gamma   90.00
#
_symmetry.space_group_name_H-M   'P 1'
#
loop_
_entity.id
_entity.type
_entity.pdbx_description
1 polymer ?
#
loop_
_entity_poly.entity_id
_entity_poly.type
_entity_poly.pdbx_seq_one_letter_code
_entity_poly.pdbx_strand_id
1 'polypeptide(L)'
;MSLSRASVRGYCRTYWGVPCPDGRVAGVNYQHYLKAARVVLGKRGVKDYASWRAVFLREPVEADGEGLYLVRPDAMVKAQQFHRRRDLASEEFQLTHPDEGLLDCAHYVSSALGTAGVSSDTNSAPGLHRILYARADTQTFATQVNYEMADRIFESKMLQDGDMIFYSLNGAIHHCALILSGKYITCHTRSRHPDNVDDRDWDLGAGTWTYTLLHFKTDDDPKATAKTSQTLPGWWVMQYGAKTVDYHLDADGRMQVAEHRPANAKARAVGTAPRGYWYERDGKILMFWSKTGTFNELLLNASGDTLVRLAGVDNTVLSETKFCQKTERLLGPGELKILAT
;
A
#
# COMPACT_ATOMS: atom_id res chain seq x y z
N MET A 1 7.47 7.64 16.60
CA MET A 1 6.55 6.58 17.03
C MET A 1 6.22 5.76 15.80
N SER A 2 6.35 4.44 15.86
CA SER A 2 5.97 3.53 14.78
C SER A 2 4.45 3.41 14.69
N LEU A 3 3.94 3.09 13.50
CA LEU A 3 2.52 2.85 13.23
C LEU A 3 2.00 1.68 14.09
N SER A 4 0.91 1.88 14.84
CA SER A 4 0.19 0.77 15.49
C SER A 4 -0.74 0.06 14.51
N ARG A 5 -0.29 -1.06 13.93
CA ARG A 5 -1.10 -1.87 12.99
C ARG A 5 -2.39 -2.41 13.63
N ALA A 6 -2.35 -2.72 14.94
CA ALA A 6 -3.52 -3.15 15.68
C ALA A 6 -4.59 -2.05 15.79
N SER A 7 -4.16 -0.79 16.01
CA SER A 7 -5.07 0.36 16.02
C SER A 7 -5.68 0.58 14.65
N VAL A 8 -4.88 0.48 13.57
CA VAL A 8 -5.40 0.57 12.19
C VAL A 8 -6.48 -0.49 11.94
N ARG A 9 -6.20 -1.78 12.20
CA ARG A 9 -7.19 -2.85 12.06
C ARG A 9 -8.45 -2.60 12.86
N GLY A 10 -8.30 -2.19 14.13
CA GLY A 10 -9.43 -1.92 15.03
C GLY A 10 -10.32 -0.79 14.51
N TYR A 11 -9.70 0.30 14.03
CA TYR A 11 -10.42 1.40 13.40
C TYR A 11 -11.14 0.94 12.14
N CYS A 12 -10.43 0.29 11.21
CA CYS A 12 -10.99 -0.12 9.95
C CYS A 12 -12.16 -1.09 10.12
N ARG A 13 -12.03 -2.09 11.00
CA ARG A 13 -13.12 -3.03 11.32
C ARG A 13 -14.35 -2.33 11.87
N THR A 14 -14.17 -1.24 12.60
CA THR A 14 -15.27 -0.50 13.25
C THR A 14 -15.96 0.45 12.27
N TYR A 15 -15.19 1.11 11.40
CA TYR A 15 -15.66 2.27 10.64
C TYR A 15 -15.78 2.07 9.13
N TRP A 16 -15.35 0.96 8.53
CA TRP A 16 -15.36 0.82 7.07
C TRP A 16 -16.73 0.97 6.38
N GLY A 17 -17.84 0.66 7.08
CA GLY A 17 -19.21 0.73 6.56
C GLY A 17 -20.07 1.83 7.21
N VAL A 18 -19.46 2.73 7.99
CA VAL A 18 -20.15 3.81 8.72
C VAL A 18 -19.30 5.08 8.72
N PRO A 19 -19.86 6.26 8.99
CA PRO A 19 -19.05 7.47 9.10
C PRO A 19 -17.98 7.39 10.20
N CYS A 20 -16.87 8.08 9.98
CA CYS A 20 -15.87 8.35 11.01
C CYS A 20 -16.51 9.01 12.25
N PRO A 21 -15.91 8.86 13.45
CA PRO A 21 -16.50 9.33 14.71
C PRO A 21 -16.58 10.86 14.82
N ASP A 22 -15.92 11.60 13.94
CA ASP A 22 -15.92 13.07 13.90
C ASP A 22 -17.18 13.66 13.24
N GLY A 23 -18.07 12.80 12.73
CA GLY A 23 -19.31 13.24 12.12
C GLY A 23 -19.14 13.83 10.71
N ARG A 24 -18.04 13.53 10.02
CA ARG A 24 -17.77 13.99 8.66
C ARG A 24 -17.77 12.86 7.65
N VAL A 25 -18.22 13.18 6.45
CA VAL A 25 -18.17 12.32 5.25
C VAL A 25 -17.96 13.23 4.05
N ALA A 26 -16.98 12.95 3.18
CA ALA A 26 -16.65 13.76 2.02
C ALA A 26 -16.29 15.22 2.36
N GLY A 27 -15.77 15.47 3.57
CA GLY A 27 -15.57 16.83 4.09
C GLY A 27 -16.86 17.56 4.50
N VAL A 28 -18.03 16.93 4.36
CA VAL A 28 -19.33 17.45 4.79
C VAL A 28 -19.60 17.00 6.23
N ASN A 29 -19.96 17.95 7.10
CA ASN A 29 -20.49 17.61 8.42
C ASN A 29 -21.93 17.10 8.27
N TYR A 30 -22.12 15.78 8.33
CA TYR A 30 -23.43 15.18 8.07
C TYR A 30 -24.42 15.32 9.24
N GLN A 31 -23.99 15.85 10.39
CA GLN A 31 -24.84 16.00 11.58
C GLN A 31 -26.05 16.90 11.33
N HIS A 32 -25.93 17.87 10.41
CA HIS A 32 -27.08 18.68 9.99
C HIS A 32 -28.16 17.83 9.32
N TYR A 33 -27.78 16.97 8.37
CA TYR A 33 -28.69 16.05 7.69
C TYR A 33 -29.27 15.01 8.66
N LEU A 34 -28.46 14.51 9.59
CA LEU A 34 -28.92 13.59 10.64
C LEU A 34 -30.01 14.22 11.51
N LYS A 35 -29.82 15.49 11.93
CA LYS A 35 -30.82 16.23 12.70
C LYS A 35 -32.11 16.41 11.90
N ALA A 36 -32.02 16.80 10.63
CA ALA A 36 -33.17 16.97 9.76
C ALA A 36 -33.94 15.65 9.57
N ALA A 37 -33.24 14.55 9.30
CA ALA A 37 -33.81 13.22 9.15
C ALA A 37 -34.60 12.78 10.39
N ARG A 38 -34.03 12.98 11.59
CA ARG A 38 -34.70 12.65 12.85
C ARG A 38 -35.98 13.44 13.08
N VAL A 39 -36.04 14.72 12.68
CA VAL A 39 -37.27 15.51 12.73
C VAL A 39 -38.34 14.92 11.80
N VAL A 40 -37.95 14.50 10.59
CA VAL A 40 -38.88 13.87 9.64
C VAL A 40 -39.40 12.54 10.17
N LEU A 41 -38.52 11.69 10.74
CA LEU A 41 -38.91 10.43 11.35
C LEU A 41 -39.85 10.63 12.54
N GLY A 42 -39.60 11.62 13.40
CA GLY A 42 -40.50 11.98 14.49
C GLY A 42 -41.89 12.39 14.00
N LYS A 43 -41.97 13.19 12.93
CA LYS A 43 -43.26 13.56 12.29
C LYS A 43 -44.00 12.35 11.70
N ARG A 44 -43.29 11.29 11.30
CA ARG A 44 -43.86 10.01 10.84
C ARG A 44 -44.26 9.08 11.99
N GLY A 45 -44.11 9.51 13.25
CA GLY A 45 -44.48 8.72 14.43
C GLY A 45 -43.43 7.69 14.87
N VAL A 46 -42.23 7.70 14.29
CA VAL A 46 -41.12 6.86 14.74
C VAL A 46 -40.64 7.39 16.09
N LYS A 47 -40.78 6.61 17.16
CA LYS A 47 -40.46 7.07 18.54
C LYS A 47 -39.01 6.82 18.95
N ASP A 48 -38.32 5.93 18.25
CA ASP A 48 -36.99 5.43 18.58
C ASP A 48 -35.92 5.89 17.57
N TYR A 49 -36.15 6.97 16.80
CA TYR A 49 -35.23 7.46 15.77
C TYR A 49 -33.81 7.79 16.28
N ALA A 50 -33.63 7.95 17.60
CA ALA A 50 -32.32 8.14 18.23
C ALA A 50 -31.46 6.86 18.22
N SER A 51 -32.10 5.70 18.15
CA SER A 51 -31.43 4.39 18.05
C SER A 51 -30.94 4.08 16.63
N TRP A 52 -31.49 4.76 15.62
CA TRP A 52 -31.08 4.57 14.23
C TRP A 52 -29.62 5.03 14.03
N ARG A 53 -28.93 4.38 13.09
CA ARG A 53 -27.49 4.56 12.85
C ARG A 53 -27.21 4.91 11.40
N ALA A 54 -26.24 5.79 11.21
CA ALA A 54 -25.80 6.17 9.88
C ALA A 54 -24.86 5.08 9.33
N VAL A 55 -25.14 4.58 8.12
CA VAL A 55 -24.40 3.52 7.43
C VAL A 55 -24.24 3.88 5.96
N PHE A 56 -23.18 3.38 5.34
CA PHE A 56 -22.99 3.48 3.92
C PHE A 56 -23.70 2.33 3.20
N LEU A 57 -24.49 2.65 2.18
CA LEU A 57 -25.16 1.67 1.34
C LEU A 57 -24.89 1.99 -0.14
N ARG A 58 -24.64 0.94 -0.91
CA ARG A 58 -24.53 0.98 -2.36
C ARG A 58 -25.92 1.02 -2.99
N GLU A 59 -26.05 1.83 -4.03
CA GLU A 59 -27.16 1.76 -4.95
C GLU A 59 -27.11 0.45 -5.76
N PRO A 60 -28.22 0.01 -6.37
CA PRO A 60 -28.22 -1.13 -7.29
C PRO A 60 -27.13 -1.00 -8.36
N VAL A 61 -26.63 -2.15 -8.83
CA VAL A 61 -25.48 -2.33 -9.75
C VAL A 61 -25.50 -1.41 -10.98
N GLU A 62 -26.69 -0.98 -11.42
CA GLU A 62 -26.87 -0.13 -12.60
C GLU A 62 -26.54 1.37 -12.36
N ALA A 63 -26.46 1.82 -11.10
CA ALA A 63 -26.30 3.23 -10.75
C ALA A 63 -24.92 3.60 -10.17
N ASP A 64 -24.06 2.62 -9.89
CA ASP A 64 -22.66 2.77 -9.42
C ASP A 64 -22.44 3.74 -8.23
N GLY A 65 -23.52 4.10 -7.53
CA GLY A 65 -23.55 5.11 -6.48
C GLY A 65 -23.47 4.51 -5.08
N GLU A 66 -23.00 5.32 -4.14
CA GLU A 66 -22.99 4.99 -2.72
C GLU A 66 -23.48 6.21 -1.95
N GLY A 67 -24.36 5.99 -0.97
CA GLY A 67 -24.93 7.07 -0.16
C GLY A 67 -24.82 6.80 1.32
N LEU A 68 -24.97 7.87 2.11
CA LEU A 68 -25.16 7.77 3.55
C LEU A 68 -26.65 7.63 3.88
N TYR A 69 -26.98 6.61 4.65
CA TYR A 69 -28.35 6.27 5.05
C TYR A 69 -28.46 6.13 6.56
N LEU A 70 -29.58 6.55 7.11
CA LEU A 70 -29.97 6.28 8.49
C LEU A 70 -30.80 5.01 8.51
N VAL A 71 -30.34 3.98 9.19
CA VAL A 71 -30.95 2.64 9.22
C VAL A 71 -31.40 2.28 10.63
N ARG A 72 -32.54 1.61 10.72
CA ARG A 72 -33.13 1.12 11.98
C ARG A 72 -32.31 -0.02 12.60
N PRO A 73 -32.29 -0.17 13.95
CA PRO A 73 -31.44 -1.16 14.62
C PRO A 73 -31.63 -2.61 14.16
N ASP A 74 -32.87 -3.05 13.91
CA ASP A 74 -33.23 -4.40 13.46
C ASP A 74 -32.80 -4.69 12.01
N ALA A 75 -32.54 -3.65 11.22
CA ALA A 75 -32.04 -3.76 9.85
C ALA A 75 -30.51 -3.65 9.74
N MET A 76 -29.80 -3.32 10.83
CA MET A 76 -28.35 -3.13 10.81
C MET A 76 -27.59 -4.37 10.37
N VAL A 77 -28.03 -5.56 10.78
CA VAL A 77 -27.41 -6.82 10.38
C VAL A 77 -27.49 -7.00 8.86
N LYS A 78 -28.63 -6.70 8.26
CA LYS A 78 -28.79 -6.74 6.80
C LYS A 78 -27.94 -5.68 6.10
N ALA A 79 -27.94 -4.45 6.63
CA ALA A 79 -27.14 -3.36 6.09
C ALA A 79 -25.64 -3.70 6.06
N GLN A 80 -25.14 -4.36 7.10
CA GLN A 80 -23.74 -4.81 7.21
C GLN A 80 -23.43 -6.08 6.40
N GLN A 81 -24.43 -6.85 5.98
CA GLN A 81 -24.22 -8.07 5.20
C GLN A 81 -24.27 -7.80 3.70
N PHE A 82 -25.26 -7.02 3.26
CA PHE A 82 -25.54 -6.83 1.84
C PHE A 82 -25.00 -5.52 1.30
N HIS A 83 -24.84 -4.50 2.14
CA HIS A 83 -24.42 -3.15 1.75
C HIS A 83 -25.19 -2.57 0.54
N ARG A 84 -26.41 -3.05 0.29
CA ARG A 84 -27.22 -2.69 -0.88
C ARG A 84 -28.53 -2.09 -0.40
N ARG A 85 -28.84 -0.88 -0.88
CA ARG A 85 -30.05 -0.15 -0.49
C ARG A 85 -31.34 -0.89 -0.85
N ARG A 86 -31.39 -1.55 -2.02
CA ARG A 86 -32.60 -2.25 -2.49
C ARG A 86 -33.10 -3.32 -1.51
N ASP A 87 -32.20 -3.87 -0.70
CA ASP A 87 -32.50 -4.91 0.27
C ASP A 87 -33.09 -4.33 1.57
N LEU A 88 -33.21 -2.98 1.65
CA LEU A 88 -33.64 -2.24 2.82
C LEU A 88 -34.93 -1.42 2.61
N ALA A 89 -35.35 -1.09 1.38
CA ALA A 89 -36.46 -0.23 0.90
C ALA A 89 -37.50 0.46 1.84
N SER A 90 -37.83 -0.07 3.03
CA SER A 90 -38.68 0.57 4.06
C SER A 90 -37.96 0.79 5.41
N GLU A 91 -36.67 0.46 5.49
CA GLU A 91 -35.87 0.33 6.70
C GLU A 91 -34.80 1.43 6.80
N GLU A 92 -34.73 2.31 5.80
CA GLU A 92 -33.72 3.34 5.62
C GLU A 92 -34.28 4.75 5.37
N PHE A 93 -33.49 5.76 5.71
CA PHE A 93 -33.74 7.16 5.39
C PHE A 93 -32.46 7.79 4.82
N GLN A 94 -32.52 8.30 3.60
CA GLN A 94 -31.36 8.88 2.92
C GLN A 94 -30.90 10.19 3.61
N LEU A 95 -29.61 10.26 3.96
CA LEU A 95 -29.00 11.45 4.56
C LEU A 95 -28.26 12.31 3.54
N THR A 96 -27.60 11.68 2.56
CA THR A 96 -26.89 12.37 1.48
C THR A 96 -27.23 11.72 0.15
N HIS A 97 -27.27 12.52 -0.92
CA HIS A 97 -27.49 12.01 -2.28
C HIS A 97 -26.30 11.13 -2.72
N PRO A 98 -26.54 10.11 -3.57
CA PRO A 98 -25.51 9.15 -3.96
C PRO A 98 -24.61 9.67 -5.08
N ASP A 99 -24.83 10.90 -5.54
CA ASP A 99 -24.10 11.49 -6.66
C ASP A 99 -22.61 11.64 -6.29
N GLU A 100 -21.79 10.90 -7.03
CA GLU A 100 -20.32 10.82 -7.00
C GLU A 100 -19.68 9.88 -5.97
N GLY A 101 -20.45 9.08 -5.24
CA GLY A 101 -19.93 8.20 -4.19
C GLY A 101 -19.35 9.01 -3.02
N LEU A 102 -19.13 8.41 -1.87
CA LEU A 102 -18.84 9.20 -0.67
C LEU A 102 -17.51 9.97 -0.74
N LEU A 103 -16.65 9.75 -1.76
CA LEU A 103 -15.34 10.39 -2.00
C LEU A 103 -14.50 10.63 -0.73
N ASP A 104 -14.72 9.83 0.31
CA ASP A 104 -14.24 10.07 1.68
C ASP A 104 -12.93 9.33 1.96
N CYS A 105 -12.28 8.83 0.90
CA CYS A 105 -11.15 7.93 0.99
C CYS A 105 -10.00 8.49 1.84
N ALA A 106 -9.54 9.70 1.53
CA ALA A 106 -8.42 10.31 2.23
C ALA A 106 -8.78 10.68 3.67
N HIS A 107 -10.01 11.12 3.92
CA HIS A 107 -10.47 11.40 5.28
C HIS A 107 -10.47 10.13 6.13
N TYR A 108 -11.12 9.06 5.66
CA TYR A 108 -11.13 7.77 6.33
C TYR A 108 -9.73 7.24 6.64
N VAL A 109 -8.86 7.22 5.63
CA VAL A 109 -7.49 6.74 5.80
C VAL A 109 -6.74 7.62 6.80
N SER A 110 -6.90 8.94 6.72
CA SER A 110 -6.25 9.87 7.66
C SER A 110 -6.73 9.67 9.09
N SER A 111 -8.02 9.45 9.31
CA SER A 111 -8.58 9.15 10.63
C SER A 111 -8.04 7.83 11.18
N ALA A 112 -8.00 6.77 10.36
CA ALA A 112 -7.46 5.47 10.74
C ALA A 112 -5.98 5.57 11.14
N LEU A 113 -5.15 6.23 10.33
CA LEU A 113 -3.75 6.51 10.60
C LEU A 113 -3.56 7.37 11.86
N GLY A 114 -4.43 8.36 12.08
CA GLY A 114 -4.45 9.20 13.28
C GLY A 114 -4.60 8.38 14.57
N THR A 115 -5.50 7.39 14.60
CA THR A 115 -5.65 6.49 15.75
C THR A 115 -4.45 5.57 15.99
N ALA A 116 -3.61 5.40 14.98
CA ALA A 116 -2.38 4.63 15.02
C ALA A 116 -1.14 5.49 15.30
N GLY A 117 -1.31 6.78 15.62
CA GLY A 117 -0.23 7.71 15.96
C GLY A 117 0.44 8.40 14.78
N VAL A 118 -0.12 8.29 13.58
CA VAL A 118 0.38 8.95 12.37
C VAL A 118 -0.37 10.26 12.15
N SER A 119 0.33 11.39 12.28
CA SER A 119 -0.23 12.70 11.93
C SER A 119 -0.35 12.83 10.41
N SER A 120 -1.58 12.84 9.91
CA SER A 120 -1.87 12.92 8.48
C SER A 120 -3.25 13.51 8.17
N ASP A 121 -3.78 14.40 9.01
CA ASP A 121 -5.14 14.95 8.85
C ASP A 121 -5.33 15.69 7.51
N THR A 122 -6.06 15.07 6.60
CA THR A 122 -6.44 15.65 5.31
C THR A 122 -7.60 14.88 4.68
N ASN A 123 -8.40 15.56 3.87
CA ASN A 123 -9.43 14.97 3.03
C ASN A 123 -9.01 14.87 1.55
N SER A 124 -7.72 15.10 1.25
CA SER A 124 -7.18 15.08 -0.12
C SER A 124 -6.25 13.90 -0.31
N ALA A 125 -6.53 12.99 -1.25
CA ALA A 125 -5.63 11.86 -1.55
C ALA A 125 -4.23 12.33 -2.03
N PRO A 126 -4.10 13.33 -2.93
CA PRO A 126 -2.81 13.96 -3.21
C PRO A 126 -2.14 14.60 -1.99
N GLY A 127 -2.92 15.26 -1.13
CA GLY A 127 -2.44 15.84 0.13
C GLY A 127 -1.85 14.78 1.05
N LEU A 128 -2.56 13.67 1.23
CA LEU A 128 -2.16 12.54 2.05
C LEU A 128 -0.88 11.89 1.51
N HIS A 129 -0.80 11.66 0.21
CA HIS A 129 0.41 11.15 -0.43
C HIS A 129 1.62 12.04 -0.13
N ARG A 130 1.51 13.37 -0.28
CA ARG A 130 2.61 14.30 0.02
C ARG A 130 3.03 14.24 1.49
N ILE A 131 2.06 14.20 2.41
CA ILE A 131 2.33 14.12 3.85
C ILE A 131 3.11 12.83 4.15
N LEU A 132 2.60 11.69 3.69
CA LEU A 132 3.19 10.40 4.01
C LEU A 132 4.53 10.19 3.34
N TYR A 133 4.67 10.56 2.06
CA TYR A 133 5.93 10.47 1.31
C TYR A 133 7.08 11.26 1.98
N ALA A 134 6.77 12.34 2.69
CA ALA A 134 7.77 13.15 3.39
C ALA A 134 8.24 12.54 4.73
N ARG A 135 7.60 11.46 5.22
CA ARG A 135 7.91 10.88 6.52
C ARG A 135 9.12 9.96 6.46
N ALA A 136 9.99 10.06 7.47
CA ALA A 136 11.19 9.25 7.58
C ALA A 136 10.92 7.76 7.86
N ASP A 137 9.75 7.43 8.40
CA ASP A 137 9.29 6.07 8.71
C ASP A 137 8.44 5.45 7.59
N THR A 138 8.42 6.06 6.41
CA THR A 138 7.75 5.49 5.24
C THR A 138 8.75 5.19 4.12
N GLN A 139 8.39 4.21 3.30
CA GLN A 139 9.16 3.79 2.14
C GLN A 139 8.23 3.58 0.97
N THR A 140 8.58 4.11 -0.20
CA THR A 140 7.79 3.89 -1.41
C THR A 140 8.33 2.69 -2.16
N PHE A 141 7.61 1.57 -2.21
CA PHE A 141 8.06 0.38 -2.92
C PHE A 141 7.91 0.54 -4.45
N ALA A 142 6.88 1.26 -4.88
CA ALA A 142 6.65 1.58 -6.28
C ALA A 142 5.87 2.88 -6.43
N THR A 143 6.12 3.62 -7.49
CA THR A 143 5.43 4.87 -7.83
C THR A 143 4.81 4.76 -9.22
N GLN A 144 3.48 4.92 -9.28
CA GLN A 144 2.71 4.98 -10.52
C GLN A 144 3.02 3.84 -11.51
N VAL A 145 3.02 2.61 -11.02
CA VAL A 145 3.25 1.42 -11.85
C VAL A 145 1.94 0.76 -12.28
N ASN A 146 2.00 -0.09 -13.30
CA ASN A 146 0.84 -0.85 -13.77
C ASN A 146 0.45 -1.97 -12.78
N TYR A 147 -0.64 -2.67 -13.10
CA TYR A 147 -1.17 -3.76 -12.31
C TYR A 147 -0.13 -4.86 -12.08
N GLU A 148 0.54 -5.33 -13.14
CA GLU A 148 1.44 -6.50 -13.05
C GLU A 148 2.64 -6.23 -12.14
N MET A 149 3.15 -5.00 -12.12
CA MET A 149 4.23 -4.62 -11.22
C MET A 149 3.76 -4.48 -9.77
N ALA A 150 2.58 -3.90 -9.55
CA ALA A 150 2.00 -3.77 -8.22
C ALA A 150 1.64 -5.14 -7.62
N ASP A 151 1.07 -6.04 -8.42
CA ASP A 151 0.67 -7.39 -8.01
C ASP A 151 1.87 -8.19 -7.51
N ARG A 152 3.00 -8.13 -8.22
CA ARG A 152 4.26 -8.77 -7.76
C ARG A 152 4.75 -8.24 -6.41
N ILE A 153 4.51 -6.97 -6.12
CA ILE A 153 4.85 -6.39 -4.80
C ILE A 153 3.88 -6.91 -3.73
N PHE A 154 2.59 -7.10 -4.04
CA PHE A 154 1.66 -7.80 -3.14
C PHE A 154 2.08 -9.26 -2.89
N GLU A 155 2.48 -9.98 -3.95
CA GLU A 155 2.95 -11.37 -3.86
C GLU A 155 4.20 -11.54 -2.99
N SER A 156 5.03 -10.48 -2.88
CA SER A 156 6.21 -10.47 -1.99
C SER A 156 5.85 -10.59 -0.50
N LYS A 157 4.57 -10.35 -0.14
CA LYS A 157 4.04 -10.32 1.23
C LYS A 157 4.71 -9.29 2.15
N MET A 158 5.49 -8.36 1.60
CA MET A 158 6.12 -7.29 2.37
C MET A 158 5.13 -6.21 2.80
N LEU A 159 4.06 -6.01 2.04
CA LEU A 159 2.98 -5.11 2.42
C LEU A 159 2.18 -5.72 3.57
N GLN A 160 1.86 -4.89 4.55
CA GLN A 160 1.25 -5.25 5.81
C GLN A 160 0.05 -4.34 6.13
N ASP A 161 -0.73 -4.71 7.14
CA ASP A 161 -1.89 -3.92 7.56
C ASP A 161 -1.51 -2.48 7.91
N GLY A 162 -2.16 -1.53 7.25
CA GLY A 162 -1.91 -0.10 7.43
C GLY A 162 -0.89 0.49 6.47
N ASP A 163 -0.24 -0.32 5.63
CA ASP A 163 0.44 0.18 4.44
C ASP A 163 -0.59 0.74 3.46
N MET A 164 -0.11 1.47 2.45
CA MET A 164 -0.94 2.31 1.61
C MET A 164 -0.80 2.01 0.14
N ILE A 165 -1.94 2.13 -0.55
CA ILE A 165 -2.01 2.20 -2.00
C ILE A 165 -2.67 3.50 -2.42
N PHE A 166 -2.05 4.18 -3.39
CA PHE A 166 -2.61 5.35 -4.06
C PHE A 166 -2.88 5.00 -5.52
N TYR A 167 -4.03 5.42 -6.01
CA TYR A 167 -4.49 5.18 -7.37
C TYR A 167 -4.37 6.47 -8.18
N SER A 168 -3.66 6.37 -9.29
CA SER A 168 -3.41 7.48 -10.19
C SER A 168 -4.01 7.23 -11.57
N LEU A 169 -4.65 8.27 -12.12
CA LEU A 169 -5.18 8.29 -13.48
C LEU A 169 -4.56 9.50 -14.18
N ASN A 170 -4.01 9.30 -15.38
CA ASN A 170 -3.28 10.33 -16.13
C ASN A 170 -2.15 10.99 -15.31
N GLY A 171 -1.47 10.22 -14.46
CA GLY A 171 -0.37 10.69 -13.61
C GLY A 171 -0.78 11.52 -12.39
N ALA A 172 -2.08 11.75 -12.17
CA ALA A 172 -2.59 12.43 -10.97
C ALA A 172 -3.20 11.42 -9.99
N ILE A 173 -2.99 11.61 -8.68
CA ILE A 173 -3.60 10.79 -7.63
C ILE A 173 -5.07 11.19 -7.46
N HIS A 174 -5.98 10.22 -7.55
CA HIS A 174 -7.43 10.44 -7.36
C HIS A 174 -7.99 9.71 -6.15
N HIS A 175 -7.40 8.58 -5.76
CA HIS A 175 -7.93 7.75 -4.68
C HIS A 175 -6.80 7.15 -3.83
N CYS A 176 -7.14 6.70 -2.64
CA CYS A 176 -6.25 5.98 -1.75
C CYS A 176 -7.01 4.97 -0.89
N ALA A 177 -6.30 3.94 -0.44
CA ALA A 177 -6.83 2.96 0.49
C ALA A 177 -5.71 2.46 1.42
N LEU A 178 -6.11 1.89 2.55
CA LEU A 178 -5.22 1.11 3.40
C LEU A 178 -5.20 -0.33 2.90
N ILE A 179 -4.01 -0.92 2.86
CA ILE A 179 -3.84 -2.36 2.66
C ILE A 179 -4.19 -3.06 3.97
N LEU A 180 -5.00 -4.11 3.87
CA LEU A 180 -5.40 -4.98 4.97
C LEU A 180 -5.42 -6.44 4.53
N SER A 181 -5.06 -7.34 5.44
CA SER A 181 -5.15 -8.79 5.22
C SER A 181 -4.40 -9.26 3.96
N GLY A 182 -3.20 -8.72 3.76
CA GLY A 182 -2.28 -9.10 2.69
C GLY A 182 -2.56 -8.43 1.35
N LYS A 183 -3.68 -8.79 0.70
CA LYS A 183 -4.02 -8.33 -0.67
C LYS A 183 -5.34 -7.58 -0.78
N TYR A 184 -6.02 -7.37 0.34
CA TYR A 184 -7.27 -6.63 0.36
C TYR A 184 -7.00 -5.20 0.75
N ILE A 185 -8.01 -4.36 0.53
CA ILE A 185 -7.95 -2.95 0.89
C ILE A 185 -9.12 -2.58 1.77
N THR A 186 -9.02 -1.42 2.40
CA THR A 186 -10.16 -0.74 2.97
C THR A 186 -10.18 0.73 2.62
N CYS A 187 -11.36 1.21 2.25
CA CYS A 187 -11.68 2.62 2.02
C CYS A 187 -13.20 2.82 2.09
N HIS A 188 -13.62 4.07 2.29
CA HIS A 188 -15.03 4.46 2.21
C HIS A 188 -15.54 4.56 0.76
N THR A 189 -14.71 4.38 -0.26
CA THR A 189 -15.20 4.34 -1.65
C THR A 189 -15.77 2.96 -1.94
N ARG A 190 -17.09 2.90 -2.10
CA ARG A 190 -17.88 1.67 -2.16
C ARG A 190 -17.84 0.88 -0.84
N SER A 191 -17.36 1.44 0.28
CA SER A 191 -17.20 0.71 1.54
C SER A 191 -16.47 -0.64 1.36
N ARG A 192 -15.24 -0.58 0.83
CA ARG A 192 -14.42 -1.77 0.65
C ARG A 192 -13.77 -2.15 1.98
N HIS A 193 -13.77 -3.43 2.28
CA HIS A 193 -13.12 -4.03 3.45
C HIS A 193 -12.97 -5.54 3.22
N PRO A 194 -11.99 -6.23 3.83
CA PRO A 194 -11.87 -7.69 3.72
C PRO A 194 -13.14 -8.48 4.09
N ASP A 195 -13.95 -7.93 5.01
CA ASP A 195 -15.23 -8.51 5.43
C ASP A 195 -16.37 -8.28 4.42
N ASN A 196 -16.18 -7.40 3.43
CA ASN A 196 -17.12 -7.20 2.33
C ASN A 196 -16.89 -8.27 1.26
N VAL A 197 -17.90 -9.10 1.00
CA VAL A 197 -17.79 -10.24 0.08
C VAL A 197 -17.89 -9.85 -1.40
N ASP A 198 -18.45 -8.67 -1.71
CA ASP A 198 -18.79 -8.29 -3.08
C ASP A 198 -17.66 -7.58 -3.82
N ASP A 199 -16.81 -6.82 -3.13
CA ASP A 199 -15.79 -5.96 -3.74
C ASP A 199 -14.73 -5.58 -2.69
N ARG A 200 -13.62 -6.31 -2.73
CA ARG A 200 -12.52 -6.24 -1.74
C ARG A 200 -11.13 -6.26 -2.38
N ASP A 201 -11.07 -6.46 -3.70
CA ASP A 201 -9.82 -6.53 -4.44
C ASP A 201 -9.14 -5.15 -4.49
N TRP A 202 -7.81 -5.17 -4.59
CA TRP A 202 -7.00 -3.97 -4.47
C TRP A 202 -6.92 -3.15 -5.76
N ASP A 203 -7.24 -3.69 -6.93
CA ASP A 203 -6.89 -3.09 -8.22
C ASP A 203 -7.97 -2.19 -8.84
N LEU A 204 -9.14 -2.09 -8.20
CA LEU A 204 -10.31 -1.32 -8.62
C LEU A 204 -10.84 -1.63 -10.03
N GLY A 205 -10.32 -2.66 -10.71
CA GLY A 205 -10.85 -3.22 -11.95
C GLY A 205 -10.77 -2.32 -13.20
N ALA A 206 -10.11 -1.17 -13.16
CA ALA A 206 -9.93 -0.30 -14.32
C ALA A 206 -8.49 -0.35 -14.84
N GLY A 207 -8.30 -0.89 -16.04
CA GLY A 207 -6.98 -1.11 -16.65
C GLY A 207 -6.18 0.17 -16.98
N THR A 208 -6.71 1.35 -16.67
CA THR A 208 -6.04 2.66 -16.85
C THR A 208 -5.43 3.21 -15.57
N TRP A 209 -5.67 2.58 -14.41
CA TRP A 209 -5.07 2.99 -13.16
C TRP A 209 -3.58 2.64 -13.10
N THR A 210 -2.83 3.50 -12.42
CA THR A 210 -1.47 3.22 -11.98
C THR A 210 -1.40 3.33 -10.46
N TYR A 211 -0.48 2.59 -9.85
CA TYR A 211 -0.48 2.35 -8.42
C TYR A 211 0.83 2.83 -7.78
N THR A 212 0.72 3.52 -6.67
CA THR A 212 1.85 3.85 -5.79
C THR A 212 1.68 3.11 -4.47
N LEU A 213 2.68 2.33 -4.09
CA LEU A 213 2.67 1.48 -2.89
C LEU A 213 3.62 2.06 -1.85
N LEU A 214 3.09 2.40 -0.68
CA LEU A 214 3.82 3.00 0.42
C LEU A 214 3.74 2.10 1.64
N HIS A 215 4.91 1.75 2.17
CA HIS A 215 5.09 0.88 3.31
C HIS A 215 5.52 1.70 4.54
N PHE A 216 4.88 1.47 5.69
CA PHE A 216 5.33 2.02 6.97
C PHE A 216 6.38 1.09 7.57
N LYS A 217 7.60 1.62 7.75
CA LYS A 217 8.68 0.89 8.39
C LYS A 217 8.39 0.77 9.88
N THR A 218 8.32 -0.47 10.36
CA THR A 218 7.95 -0.78 11.75
C THR A 218 8.85 -1.89 12.33
N ASP A 219 8.81 -2.09 13.64
CA ASP A 219 9.70 -3.04 14.32
C ASP A 219 9.35 -4.52 14.05
N ASP A 220 8.17 -4.76 13.47
CA ASP A 220 7.65 -6.06 13.03
C ASP A 220 7.99 -6.37 11.56
N ASP A 221 8.70 -5.48 10.86
CA ASP A 221 9.23 -5.79 9.54
C ASP A 221 10.21 -6.98 9.61
N PRO A 222 10.27 -7.83 8.56
CA PRO A 222 11.25 -8.90 8.47
C PRO A 222 12.67 -8.40 8.71
N LYS A 223 13.32 -8.97 9.72
CA LYS A 223 14.70 -8.63 10.07
C LYS A 223 15.64 -9.51 9.26
N ALA A 224 16.63 -8.87 8.66
CA ALA A 224 17.73 -9.58 8.02
C ALA A 224 18.41 -10.51 9.03
N THR A 225 18.79 -11.69 8.55
CA THR A 225 19.61 -12.64 9.30
C THR A 225 20.99 -12.02 9.56
N ALA A 226 21.67 -12.51 10.60
CA ALA A 226 23.01 -12.03 10.93
C ALA A 226 23.98 -12.13 9.75
N LYS A 227 23.84 -13.18 8.93
CA LYS A 227 24.60 -13.35 7.69
C LYS A 227 24.32 -12.19 6.73
N THR A 228 23.07 -11.99 6.33
CA THR A 228 22.68 -10.95 5.38
C THR A 228 23.07 -9.56 5.87
N SER A 229 22.84 -9.24 7.16
CA SER A 229 23.23 -7.94 7.72
C SER A 229 24.74 -7.69 7.69
N GLN A 230 25.57 -8.73 7.71
CA GLN A 230 27.02 -8.61 7.66
C GLN A 230 27.57 -8.60 6.23
N THR A 231 26.96 -9.33 5.31
CA THR A 231 27.50 -9.54 3.96
C THR A 231 26.87 -8.63 2.91
N LEU A 232 25.58 -8.33 3.03
CA LEU A 232 24.84 -7.62 1.98
C LEU A 232 25.20 -6.11 1.89
N PRO A 233 25.46 -5.38 2.99
CA PRO A 233 25.80 -3.97 2.87
C PRO A 233 27.12 -3.74 2.13
N GLY A 234 27.12 -2.88 1.11
CA GLY A 234 28.29 -2.57 0.30
C GLY A 234 27.98 -2.39 -1.19
N TRP A 235 29.03 -2.45 -2.00
CA TRP A 235 28.93 -2.31 -3.45
C TRP A 235 28.75 -3.66 -4.14
N TRP A 236 27.75 -3.73 -5.00
CA TRP A 236 27.38 -4.89 -5.80
C TRP A 236 27.37 -4.54 -7.27
N VAL A 237 27.73 -5.50 -8.11
CA VAL A 237 27.73 -5.36 -9.56
C VAL A 237 26.64 -6.29 -10.11
N MET A 238 25.63 -5.76 -10.78
CA MET A 238 24.63 -6.61 -11.42
C MET A 238 24.83 -6.66 -12.92
N GLN A 239 24.74 -7.86 -13.47
CA GLN A 239 24.83 -8.10 -14.89
C GLN A 239 23.43 -8.38 -15.47
N TYR A 240 22.99 -7.50 -16.37
CA TYR A 240 21.75 -7.62 -17.14
C TYR A 240 22.10 -7.89 -18.59
N GLY A 241 22.30 -9.17 -18.93
CA GLY A 241 22.80 -9.56 -20.25
C GLY A 241 24.18 -8.95 -20.51
N ALA A 242 24.28 -8.07 -21.52
CA ALA A 242 25.52 -7.35 -21.85
C ALA A 242 25.74 -6.06 -21.05
N LYS A 243 24.78 -5.64 -20.21
CA LYS A 243 24.89 -4.42 -19.40
C LYS A 243 25.34 -4.76 -17.98
N THR A 244 26.19 -3.92 -17.43
CA THR A 244 26.62 -3.96 -16.03
C THR A 244 26.16 -2.70 -15.33
N VAL A 245 25.60 -2.84 -14.13
CA VAL A 245 25.12 -1.72 -13.32
C VAL A 245 25.64 -1.88 -11.89
N ASP A 246 26.22 -0.81 -11.34
CA ASP A 246 26.72 -0.79 -9.97
C ASP A 246 25.60 -0.39 -8.99
N TYR A 247 25.56 -1.05 -7.85
CA TYR A 247 24.61 -0.80 -6.78
C TYR A 247 25.31 -0.65 -5.44
N HIS A 248 24.83 0.27 -4.61
CA HIS A 248 25.22 0.34 -3.21
C HIS A 248 24.02 -0.04 -2.34
N LEU A 249 24.20 -1.04 -1.49
CA LEU A 249 23.21 -1.49 -0.51
C LEU A 249 23.65 -1.00 0.87
N ASP A 250 22.85 -0.17 1.51
CA ASP A 250 23.09 0.32 2.86
C ASP A 250 22.59 -0.68 3.91
N ALA A 251 23.25 -0.73 5.07
CA ALA A 251 22.83 -1.58 6.20
C ALA A 251 21.46 -1.20 6.79
N ASP A 252 20.93 -0.02 6.47
CA ASP A 252 19.61 0.44 6.91
C ASP A 252 18.46 0.00 5.99
N GLY A 253 18.76 -0.80 4.97
CA GLY A 253 17.81 -1.31 3.99
C GLY A 253 17.70 -0.45 2.73
N ARG A 254 18.45 0.66 2.58
CA ARG A 254 18.38 1.50 1.37
C ARG A 254 19.27 0.98 0.26
N MET A 255 18.92 1.31 -0.97
CA MET A 255 19.69 0.97 -2.16
C MET A 255 19.81 2.17 -3.08
N GLN A 256 20.93 2.23 -3.80
CA GLN A 256 21.20 3.25 -4.80
C GLN A 256 21.87 2.61 -6.02
N VAL A 257 21.50 3.08 -7.20
CA VAL A 257 22.20 2.76 -8.45
C VAL A 257 23.36 3.76 -8.63
N ALA A 258 24.46 3.34 -9.24
CA ALA A 258 25.47 4.26 -9.75
C ALA A 258 25.87 3.84 -11.17
N GLU A 259 26.17 4.83 -12.02
CA GLU A 259 26.78 4.56 -13.32
C GLU A 259 28.20 4.02 -13.18
N HIS A 260 28.90 4.47 -12.14
CA HIS A 260 30.24 4.03 -11.79
C HIS A 260 30.39 3.87 -10.27
N ARG A 261 30.93 2.73 -9.84
CA ARG A 261 31.39 2.54 -8.47
C ARG A 261 32.46 3.60 -8.11
N PRO A 262 32.38 4.27 -6.94
CA PRO A 262 33.43 5.15 -6.48
C PRO A 262 34.75 4.39 -6.23
N ALA A 263 35.87 5.10 -6.32
CA ALA A 263 37.19 4.54 -6.05
C ALA A 263 37.34 4.02 -4.59
N ASN A 264 36.52 4.55 -3.67
CA ASN A 264 36.48 4.11 -2.28
C ASN A 264 35.27 3.18 -2.06
N ALA A 265 35.55 1.91 -1.73
CA ALA A 265 34.53 0.89 -1.48
C ALA A 265 33.62 1.18 -0.26
N LYS A 266 33.98 2.15 0.59
CA LYS A 266 33.15 2.62 1.71
C LYS A 266 32.37 3.91 1.39
N ALA A 267 32.65 4.56 0.26
CA ALA A 267 31.92 5.75 -0.12
C ALA A 267 30.51 5.36 -0.60
N ARG A 268 29.51 6.09 -0.12
CA ARG A 268 28.15 6.01 -0.65
C ARG A 268 28.12 6.58 -2.07
N ALA A 269 27.17 6.10 -2.88
CA ALA A 269 26.90 6.75 -4.17
C ALA A 269 26.54 8.22 -3.93
N VAL A 270 27.11 9.12 -4.72
CA VAL A 270 26.82 10.56 -4.65
C VAL A 270 25.88 10.88 -5.81
N GLY A 271 24.67 11.39 -5.52
CA GLY A 271 23.76 11.89 -6.57
C GLY A 271 22.28 11.64 -6.31
N THR A 272 21.47 11.94 -7.34
CA THR A 272 20.01 11.77 -7.41
C THR A 272 19.60 10.39 -7.93
N ALA A 273 20.52 9.43 -7.93
CA ALA A 273 20.34 8.13 -8.54
C ALA A 273 19.09 7.41 -7.99
N PRO A 274 18.46 6.52 -8.81
CA PRO A 274 17.30 5.76 -8.39
C PRO A 274 17.52 5.13 -7.02
N ARG A 275 16.59 5.39 -6.12
CA ARG A 275 16.58 4.86 -4.76
C ARG A 275 15.66 3.66 -4.72
N GLY A 276 16.06 2.67 -3.93
CA GLY A 276 15.27 1.50 -3.64
C GLY A 276 15.42 1.07 -2.19
N TYR A 277 14.74 0.00 -1.86
CA TYR A 277 14.80 -0.64 -0.55
C TYR A 277 15.02 -2.14 -0.69
N TRP A 278 15.80 -2.72 0.21
CA TRP A 278 15.97 -4.16 0.32
C TRP A 278 15.50 -4.68 1.67
N TYR A 279 14.97 -5.90 1.64
CA TYR A 279 14.54 -6.66 2.79
C TYR A 279 14.99 -8.11 2.64
N GLU A 280 15.10 -8.83 3.75
CA GLU A 280 15.20 -10.29 3.73
C GLU A 280 13.93 -10.89 4.29
N ARG A 281 13.33 -11.83 3.55
CA ARG A 281 12.15 -12.57 3.98
C ARG A 281 12.20 -13.98 3.44
N ASP A 282 11.92 -14.97 4.30
CA ASP A 282 11.87 -16.38 3.92
C ASP A 282 13.13 -16.87 3.17
N GLY A 283 14.31 -16.36 3.59
CA GLY A 283 15.61 -16.65 2.97
C GLY A 283 15.87 -15.97 1.62
N LYS A 284 14.99 -15.08 1.17
CA LYS A 284 15.11 -14.30 -0.06
C LYS A 284 15.46 -12.85 0.24
N ILE A 285 16.28 -12.25 -0.60
CA ILE A 285 16.50 -10.80 -0.67
C ILE A 285 15.47 -10.21 -1.63
N LEU A 286 14.64 -9.32 -1.11
CA LEU A 286 13.58 -8.63 -1.82
C LEU A 286 14.05 -7.20 -2.11
N MET A 287 14.06 -6.80 -3.37
CA MET A 287 14.55 -5.49 -3.81
C MET A 287 13.45 -4.71 -4.51
N PHE A 288 13.09 -3.56 -3.94
CA PHE A 288 12.04 -2.65 -4.43
C PHE A 288 12.67 -1.37 -5.00
N TRP A 289 12.35 -1.04 -6.24
CA TRP A 289 12.84 0.17 -6.90
C TRP A 289 11.73 1.20 -7.05
N SER A 290 11.69 2.20 -6.15
CA SER A 290 10.56 3.12 -6.02
C SER A 290 10.13 3.77 -7.33
N LYS A 291 11.08 4.30 -8.12
CA LYS A 291 10.79 5.07 -9.33
C LYS A 291 10.35 4.20 -10.52
N THR A 292 10.86 2.98 -10.62
CA THR A 292 10.58 2.09 -11.76
C THR A 292 9.53 1.02 -11.44
N GLY A 293 9.19 0.86 -10.15
CA GLY A 293 8.42 -0.27 -9.61
C GLY A 293 9.01 -1.63 -9.90
N THR A 294 10.29 -1.70 -10.28
CA THR A 294 10.95 -2.99 -10.50
C THR A 294 11.07 -3.70 -9.16
N PHE A 295 10.62 -4.95 -9.13
CA PHE A 295 10.75 -5.85 -7.99
C PHE A 295 11.65 -7.03 -8.37
N ASN A 296 12.61 -7.35 -7.50
CA ASN A 296 13.48 -8.52 -7.67
C ASN A 296 13.46 -9.39 -6.41
N GLU A 297 13.36 -10.70 -6.62
CA GLU A 297 13.61 -11.71 -5.59
C GLU A 297 14.91 -12.45 -5.90
N LEU A 298 15.80 -12.49 -4.92
CA LEU A 298 17.15 -13.01 -5.07
C LEU A 298 17.49 -13.93 -3.91
N LEU A 299 18.39 -14.88 -4.14
CA LEU A 299 18.99 -15.71 -3.10
C LEU A 299 20.42 -15.28 -2.89
N LEU A 300 20.78 -15.03 -1.63
CA LEU A 300 22.17 -14.88 -1.23
C LEU A 300 22.79 -16.27 -1.10
N ASN A 301 23.81 -16.57 -1.90
CA ASN A 301 24.48 -17.87 -1.89
C ASN A 301 25.16 -18.18 -0.54
N ALA A 302 25.65 -19.41 -0.37
CA ALA A 302 26.25 -19.87 0.89
C ALA A 302 27.43 -19.00 1.35
N SER A 303 28.30 -18.59 0.43
CA SER A 303 29.48 -17.74 0.68
C SER A 303 29.16 -16.26 0.92
N GLY A 304 27.92 -15.84 0.66
CA GLY A 304 27.48 -14.45 0.84
C GLY A 304 27.98 -13.49 -0.24
N ASP A 305 28.40 -14.01 -1.39
CA ASP A 305 29.04 -13.25 -2.48
C ASP A 305 28.39 -13.39 -3.84
N THR A 306 27.19 -13.95 -3.90
CA THR A 306 26.42 -13.99 -5.14
C THR A 306 24.95 -13.88 -4.80
N LEU A 307 24.25 -13.05 -5.57
CA LEU A 307 22.79 -12.87 -5.49
C LEU A 307 22.15 -13.50 -6.71
N VAL A 308 21.61 -14.70 -6.59
CA VAL A 308 21.04 -15.41 -7.74
C VAL A 308 19.55 -15.11 -7.82
N ARG A 309 19.06 -14.63 -8.97
CA ARG A 309 17.61 -14.47 -9.17
C ARG A 309 16.92 -15.82 -9.18
N LEU A 310 15.79 -15.92 -8.51
CA LEU A 310 14.95 -17.10 -8.58
C LEU A 310 14.35 -17.22 -9.99
N ALA A 311 14.51 -18.39 -10.63
CA ALA A 311 13.99 -18.65 -11.97
C ALA A 311 12.44 -18.59 -11.98
N GLY A 312 11.87 -17.85 -12.94
CA GLY A 312 10.41 -17.67 -13.08
C GLY A 312 10.00 -16.36 -13.75
N VAL A 313 10.90 -15.37 -13.80
CA VAL A 313 10.77 -14.16 -14.63
C VAL A 313 12.17 -13.78 -15.11
N ASP A 314 12.46 -14.03 -16.40
CA ASP A 314 13.68 -13.69 -17.15
C ASP A 314 15.05 -13.94 -16.46
N ASN A 315 15.86 -14.81 -17.09
CA ASN A 315 17.19 -15.30 -16.70
C ASN A 315 18.24 -14.18 -16.47
N THR A 316 18.18 -13.49 -15.33
CA THR A 316 19.21 -12.54 -14.87
C THR A 316 19.93 -13.13 -13.67
N VAL A 317 21.26 -13.28 -13.74
CA VAL A 317 22.09 -13.73 -12.60
C VAL A 317 22.81 -12.50 -12.04
N LEU A 318 22.83 -12.32 -10.71
CA LEU A 318 23.64 -11.26 -10.08
C LEU A 318 24.80 -11.89 -9.32
N SER A 319 25.91 -11.17 -9.22
CA SER A 319 27.13 -11.66 -8.58
C SER A 319 27.85 -10.55 -7.86
N GLU A 320 28.35 -10.80 -6.64
CA GLU A 320 29.25 -9.86 -6.01
C GLU A 320 30.57 -9.86 -6.79
N THR A 321 31.05 -8.68 -7.18
CA THR A 321 32.49 -8.53 -7.43
C THR A 321 33.11 -8.08 -6.12
N LYS A 322 33.50 -9.03 -5.27
CA LYS A 322 34.37 -8.73 -4.13
C LYS A 322 35.60 -8.03 -4.65
N PHE A 323 36.11 -7.08 -3.87
CA PHE A 323 37.41 -6.48 -4.05
C PHE A 323 38.47 -7.61 -3.96
N CYS A 324 38.73 -8.31 -5.05
CA CYS A 324 39.95 -9.08 -5.19
C CYS A 324 41.06 -8.03 -5.36
N GLN A 325 41.86 -7.81 -4.32
CA GLN A 325 43.19 -7.27 -4.54
C GLN A 325 43.90 -8.25 -5.47
N LYS A 326 44.09 -7.85 -6.75
CA LYS A 326 44.64 -8.64 -7.88
C LYS A 326 43.70 -9.76 -8.33
N THR A 327 43.33 -9.92 -9.61
CA THR A 327 44.20 -9.96 -10.79
C THR A 327 43.30 -9.91 -12.03
N GLU A 328 43.67 -9.15 -13.05
CA GLU A 328 43.03 -9.17 -14.38
C GLU A 328 43.24 -10.53 -15.07
N ARG A 329 42.17 -11.11 -15.65
CA ARG A 329 42.28 -11.96 -16.85
C ARG A 329 40.96 -12.04 -17.61
N LEU A 330 41.02 -11.64 -18.87
CA LEU A 330 39.99 -11.78 -19.90
C LEU A 330 39.72 -13.27 -20.22
N LEU A 331 38.45 -13.69 -20.31
CA LEU A 331 38.05 -14.94 -20.99
C LEU A 331 36.72 -14.76 -21.75
N GLY A 332 36.63 -15.46 -22.90
CA GLY A 332 35.59 -15.33 -23.93
C GLY A 332 34.24 -16.03 -23.65
N PRO A 333 33.36 -16.11 -24.67
CA PRO A 333 31.91 -16.18 -24.47
C PRO A 333 31.38 -17.60 -24.29
N GLY A 334 30.43 -17.75 -23.36
CA GLY A 334 29.51 -18.89 -23.30
C GLY A 334 29.71 -19.83 -22.10
N GLU A 335 29.54 -19.32 -20.88
CA GLU A 335 29.06 -20.04 -19.68
C GLU A 335 29.23 -19.07 -18.49
N LEU A 336 28.14 -18.74 -17.79
CA LEU A 336 28.22 -17.87 -16.60
C LEU A 336 28.56 -18.72 -15.38
N LYS A 337 29.86 -18.92 -15.15
CA LYS A 337 30.43 -19.43 -13.90
C LYS A 337 31.24 -18.31 -13.27
N ILE A 338 31.02 -18.03 -11.99
CA ILE A 338 31.96 -17.21 -11.21
C ILE A 338 32.72 -18.13 -10.30
N LEU A 339 34.02 -18.17 -10.56
CA LEU A 339 35.04 -18.90 -9.84
C LEU A 339 35.33 -18.18 -8.52
N ALA A 340 35.35 -18.94 -7.43
CA ALA A 340 36.07 -18.55 -6.22
C ALA A 340 37.55 -18.96 -6.41
N THR A 341 38.46 -18.00 -6.25
CA THR A 341 39.83 -18.27 -5.80
C THR A 341 39.93 -17.92 -4.34
#